data_AF-A0A257WYA8-F1
#
_entry.id   AF-A0A257WYA8-F1
#
_cell.length_a   1.000
_cell.length_b   1.000
_cell.length_c   1.000
_cell.angle_alpha   90.00
_cell.angle_beta   90.00
_cell.angle_gamma   90.00
#
_symmetry.space_group_name_H-M   'P 1'
#
loop_
_entity.id
_entity.type
_entity.pdbx_description
1 polymer ?
#
loop_
_entity_poly.entity_id
_entity_poly.type
_entity_poly.pdbx_seq_one_letter_code
_entity_poly.pdbx_strand_id
1 'polypeptide(L)'
;VMKRFIDCGGTRRTLETCLLQTWVHDDVDHRLLAGKLATIFAMAGDVLPHHELPVEIEHEDGVVAQFPVESAEVIDGALAFHLGLKHTDCLARGICLPGACAPAPAAKEEAPAASCCTPGSKCC
;
A
#
# COMPACT_ATOMS: atom_id res chain seq x y z
N VAL A 1 -5.66 8.22 3.82
CA VAL A 1 -6.19 8.15 2.43
C VAL A 1 -6.94 6.84 2.24
N MET A 2 -8.16 6.89 1.68
CA MET A 2 -8.89 5.70 1.23
C MET A 2 -8.96 5.71 -0.30
N LYS A 3 -8.28 4.76 -0.93
CA LYS A 3 -8.25 4.60 -2.38
C LYS A 3 -9.18 3.48 -2.81
N ARG A 4 -10.22 3.81 -3.57
CA ARG A 4 -11.11 2.84 -4.22
C ARG A 4 -10.82 2.80 -5.71
N PHE A 5 -10.60 1.61 -6.27
CA PHE A 5 -10.22 1.44 -7.67
C PHE A 5 -10.68 0.09 -8.22
N ILE A 6 -10.57 -0.06 -9.54
CA ILE A 6 -10.87 -1.31 -10.26
C ILE A 6 -9.57 -1.81 -10.87
N ASP A 7 -9.28 -3.10 -10.73
CA ASP A 7 -8.14 -3.73 -11.41
C ASP A 7 -8.50 -4.14 -12.86
N CYS A 8 -7.50 -4.60 -13.62
CA CYS A 8 -7.70 -5.03 -15.01
C CYS A 8 -8.71 -6.20 -15.17
N GLY A 9 -8.99 -6.94 -14.09
CA GLY A 9 -9.98 -8.02 -14.08
C GLY A 9 -11.39 -7.55 -13.72
N GLY A 10 -11.61 -6.25 -13.49
CA GLY A 10 -12.90 -5.69 -13.10
C GLY A 10 -13.19 -5.80 -11.59
N THR A 11 -12.25 -6.28 -10.78
CA THR A 11 -12.46 -6.41 -9.33
C THR A 11 -12.35 -5.05 -8.66
N ARG A 12 -13.38 -4.67 -7.88
CA ARG A 12 -13.37 -3.49 -7.03
C ARG A 12 -12.46 -3.73 -5.82
N ARG A 13 -11.57 -2.77 -5.54
CA ARG A 13 -10.59 -2.84 -4.47
C ARG A 13 -10.59 -1.56 -3.64
N THR A 14 -10.22 -1.72 -2.38
CA THR A 14 -10.00 -0.62 -1.44
C THR A 14 -8.62 -0.78 -0.82
N LEU A 15 -7.88 0.32 -0.74
CA LEU A 15 -6.64 0.44 0.03
C LEU A 15 -6.77 1.61 1.00
N GLU A 16 -6.29 1.41 2.22
CA GLU A 16 -6.29 2.42 3.28
C GLU A 16 -4.87 2.59 3.81
N THR A 17 -4.41 3.83 3.84
CA THR A 17 -3.08 4.20 4.35
C THR A 17 -3.16 5.49 5.15
N CYS A 18 -2.28 5.64 6.14
CA CYS A 18 -1.98 6.93 6.74
C CYS A 18 -0.93 7.62 5.85
N LEU A 19 -1.30 8.72 5.19
CA LEU A 19 -0.38 9.44 4.31
C LEU A 19 0.12 10.70 5.02
N LEU A 20 1.42 10.76 5.27
CA LEU A 20 2.10 11.97 5.70
C LEU A 20 2.62 12.71 4.47
N GLN A 21 1.95 13.80 4.11
CA GLN A 21 2.40 14.64 3.00
C GLN A 21 3.47 15.62 3.49
N THR A 22 4.66 15.56 2.89
CA THR A 22 5.76 16.48 3.15
C THR A 22 5.99 17.35 1.91
N TRP A 23 5.82 18.65 2.07
CA TRP A 23 6.15 19.62 1.02
C TRP A 23 7.39 20.38 1.45
N VAL A 24 8.37 20.44 0.55
CA VAL A 24 9.62 21.17 0.72
C VAL A 24 9.69 22.18 -0.42
N HIS A 25 9.79 23.47 -0.10
CA HIS A 25 10.04 24.54 -1.08
C HIS A 25 11.50 25.00 -0.97
N ASP A 26 11.76 26.29 -0.81
CA ASP A 26 13.12 26.85 -0.79
C ASP A 26 13.81 26.63 0.57
N ASP A 27 13.07 26.14 1.56
CA ASP A 27 13.57 25.80 2.88
C ASP A 27 14.11 24.36 2.88
N VAL A 28 15.35 24.21 2.46
CA VAL A 28 16.07 22.92 2.46
C VAL A 28 16.36 22.41 3.87
N ASP A 29 16.27 23.28 4.87
CA ASP A 29 16.44 22.95 6.29
C ASP A 29 15.09 22.78 7.01
N HIS A 30 13.98 22.61 6.27
CA HIS A 30 12.66 22.47 6.86
C HIS A 30 12.54 21.20 7.72
N ARG A 31 12.86 21.34 9.01
CA ARG A 31 12.78 20.26 9.98
C ARG A 31 11.42 20.23 10.63
N LEU A 32 10.68 19.15 10.40
CA LEU A 32 9.49 18.86 11.20
C LEU A 32 9.93 18.37 12.59
N LEU A 33 9.89 19.28 13.56
CA LEU A 33 10.24 18.94 14.95
C LEU A 33 9.36 17.80 15.47
N ALA A 34 9.96 16.85 16.19
CA ALA A 34 9.26 15.67 16.72
C ALA A 34 8.00 16.04 17.55
N GLY A 35 8.06 17.12 18.32
CA GLY A 35 6.90 17.63 19.06
C GLY A 35 5.76 18.08 18.12
N LYS A 36 6.08 18.77 17.03
CA LYS A 36 5.09 19.19 16.01
C LYS A 36 4.49 17.98 15.30
N LEU A 37 5.32 16.98 14.95
CA LEU A 37 4.85 15.72 14.38
C LEU A 37 3.92 14.96 15.33
N ALA A 38 4.27 14.88 16.62
CA ALA A 38 3.42 14.26 17.64
C ALA A 38 2.08 14.99 17.80
N THR A 39 2.08 16.33 17.77
CA THR A 39 0.84 17.12 17.76
C THR A 39 -0.01 16.83 16.52
N ILE A 40 0.59 16.73 15.34
CA ILE A 40 -0.11 16.35 14.11
C ILE A 40 -0.76 14.98 14.26
N PHE A 41 -0.06 13.98 14.79
CA PHE A 41 -0.63 12.65 15.03
C PHE A 41 -1.76 12.65 16.06
N ALA A 42 -1.64 13.45 17.13
CA ALA A 42 -2.70 13.59 18.13
C ALA A 42 -3.97 14.18 17.50
N MET A 43 -3.84 15.21 16.65
CA MET A 43 -4.96 15.77 15.89
C MET A 43 -5.49 14.81 14.81
N ALA A 44 -4.62 13.98 14.25
CA ALA A 44 -4.99 13.01 13.22
C ALA A 44 -5.85 11.86 13.78
N GLY A 45 -5.89 11.62 15.09
CA GLY A 45 -6.74 10.60 15.70
C GLY A 45 -8.23 10.74 15.36
N ASP A 46 -8.69 11.97 15.10
CA ASP A 46 -10.07 12.24 14.66
C ASP A 46 -10.31 11.92 13.18
N VAL A 47 -9.24 11.81 12.37
CA VAL A 47 -9.28 11.66 10.91
C VAL A 47 -8.89 10.25 10.46
N LEU A 48 -8.05 9.56 11.24
CA LEU A 48 -7.62 8.19 10.97
C LEU A 48 -8.67 7.20 11.50
N PRO A 49 -9.16 6.26 10.67
CA PRO A 49 -10.16 5.28 11.11
C PRO A 49 -9.63 4.32 12.19
N HIS A 50 -8.32 4.07 12.19
CA HIS A 50 -7.62 3.30 13.22
C HIS A 50 -6.10 3.56 13.12
N HIS A 51 -5.34 3.15 14.14
CA HIS A 51 -3.90 3.42 14.23
C HIS A 51 -3.02 2.32 13.59
N GLU A 52 -3.60 1.19 13.21
CA GLU A 52 -2.88 0.07 12.55
C GLU A 52 -2.72 0.26 11.02
N LEU A 53 -2.93 1.47 10.50
CA LEU A 53 -2.79 1.73 9.08
C LEU A 53 -1.31 1.72 8.64
N PRO A 54 -0.99 1.14 7.47
CA PRO A 54 0.32 1.35 6.85
C PRO A 54 0.57 2.85 6.67
N VAL A 55 1.76 3.30 7.03
CA VAL A 55 2.17 4.69 6.89
C VAL A 55 2.95 4.86 5.59
N GLU A 56 2.60 5.90 4.83
CA GLU A 56 3.32 6.32 3.64
C GLU A 56 3.73 7.79 3.79
N ILE A 57 4.90 8.14 3.27
CA ILE A 57 5.35 9.53 3.12
C ILE A 57 5.18 9.91 1.65
N GLU A 58 4.45 11.00 1.39
CA GLU A 58 4.39 11.62 0.08
C GLU A 58 5.40 12.76 -0.01
N HIS A 59 6.23 12.74 -1.05
CA HIS A 59 7.24 13.73 -1.32
C HIS A 59 7.23 14.09 -2.81
N GLU A 60 7.44 15.37 -3.13
CA GLU A 60 7.50 15.86 -4.51
C GLU A 60 8.91 16.35 -4.84
N ASP A 61 9.53 15.71 -5.82
CA ASP A 61 10.76 16.17 -6.49
C ASP A 61 10.65 15.88 -7.98
N GLY A 62 10.21 16.86 -8.76
CA GLY A 62 9.83 16.73 -10.18
C GLY A 62 8.57 15.88 -10.43
N VAL A 63 8.27 14.92 -9.56
CA VAL A 63 7.07 14.09 -9.54
C VAL A 63 6.64 13.83 -8.09
N VAL A 64 5.33 13.66 -7.89
CA VAL A 64 4.79 13.21 -6.60
C VAL A 64 5.06 11.71 -6.45
N ALA A 65 5.83 11.36 -5.43
CA ALA A 65 6.18 9.98 -5.07
C ALA A 65 5.68 9.64 -3.66
N GLN A 66 5.27 8.39 -3.47
CA GLN A 66 4.83 7.87 -2.18
C GLN A 66 5.70 6.70 -1.76
N PHE A 67 6.23 6.77 -0.55
CA PHE A 67 7.13 5.78 0.01
C PHE A 67 6.54 5.16 1.28
N PRO A 68 6.37 3.82 1.35
CA PRO A 68 5.99 3.17 2.60
C PRO A 68 7.08 3.35 3.66
N VAL A 69 6.66 3.59 4.90
CA VAL A 69 7.56 3.54 6.06
C VAL A 69 7.76 2.07 6.44
N GLU A 70 8.98 1.58 6.31
CA GLU A 70 9.33 0.18 6.65
C GLU A 70 9.75 0.04 8.11
N SER A 71 10.47 1.03 8.63
CA SER A 71 10.82 1.11 10.04
C SER A 71 11.11 2.54 10.46
N ALA A 72 11.23 2.76 11.77
CA ALA A 72 11.62 4.04 12.34
C ALA A 72 12.58 3.83 13.51
N GLU A 73 13.57 4.70 13.66
CA GLU A 73 14.52 4.66 14.76
C GLU A 73 14.91 6.08 15.22
N VAL A 74 15.51 6.18 16.41
CA VAL A 74 15.98 7.47 16.94
C VAL A 74 17.48 7.58 16.73
N ILE A 75 17.92 8.59 15.99
CA ILE A 75 19.33 8.90 15.68
C ILE A 75 19.60 10.34 16.09
N ASP A 76 20.61 10.58 16.95
CA ASP A 76 21.00 11.91 17.42
C ASP A 76 19.84 12.78 17.93
N GLY A 77 18.87 12.14 18.60
CA GLY A 77 17.68 12.80 19.14
C GLY A 77 16.60 13.15 18.09
N ALA A 78 16.77 12.71 16.84
CA ALA A 78 15.78 12.83 15.77
C ALA A 78 15.12 11.47 15.47
N LEU A 79 13.84 11.48 15.08
CA LEU A 79 13.15 10.31 14.57
C LEU A 79 13.46 10.17 13.08
N ALA A 80 14.17 9.10 12.71
CA ALA A 80 14.50 8.75 11.33
C ALA A 80 13.53 7.67 10.83
N PHE A 81 12.94 7.88 9.65
CA PHE A 81 12.13 6.89 8.97
C PHE A 81 12.94 6.20 7.88
N HIS A 82 12.89 4.88 7.84
CA HIS A 82 13.42 4.08 6.74
C HIS A 82 12.29 3.86 5.74
N LEU A 83 12.50 4.34 4.53
CA LEU A 83 11.50 4.38 3.47
C LEU A 83 11.75 3.26 2.45
N GLY A 84 10.69 2.53 2.13
CA GLY A 84 10.69 1.50 1.10
C GLY A 84 10.29 2.04 -0.27
N LEU A 85 10.46 1.21 -1.29
CA LEU A 85 9.98 1.49 -2.64
C LEU A 85 8.58 0.92 -2.84
N LYS A 86 7.68 1.73 -3.41
CA LYS A 86 6.34 1.30 -3.80
C LYS A 86 6.32 0.96 -5.29
N HIS A 87 5.93 -0.27 -5.61
CA HIS A 87 5.80 -0.72 -6.99
C HIS A 87 4.34 -0.95 -7.36
N THR A 88 4.01 -0.66 -8.62
CA THR A 88 2.70 -1.03 -9.17
C THR A 88 2.69 -2.52 -9.44
N ASP A 89 1.65 -3.21 -8.97
CA ASP A 89 1.41 -4.62 -9.28
C ASP A 89 0.16 -4.80 -10.15
N CYS A 90 0.20 -5.77 -11.05
CA CYS A 90 -0.99 -6.25 -11.74
C CYS A 90 -1.79 -7.14 -10.79
N LEU A 91 -2.88 -6.63 -10.21
CA LEU A 91 -3.67 -7.40 -9.24
C LEU A 91 -4.58 -8.47 -9.87
N ALA A 92 -4.63 -8.53 -11.20
CA ALA A 92 -5.35 -9.52 -11.99
C ALA A 92 -4.39 -10.45 -12.75
N ARG A 93 -3.32 -10.91 -12.08
CA ARG A 93 -2.23 -11.70 -12.71
C ARG A 93 -2.73 -12.89 -13.51
N GLY A 94 -3.72 -13.64 -13.02
CA GLY A 94 -4.27 -14.81 -13.74
C GLY A 94 -4.93 -14.47 -15.09
N ILE A 95 -5.37 -13.23 -15.28
CA ILE A 95 -5.97 -12.73 -16.53
C ILE A 95 -4.89 -12.08 -17.41
N CYS A 96 -4.06 -11.21 -16.83
CA CYS A 96 -3.12 -10.40 -17.60
C CYS A 96 -1.79 -11.10 -17.88
N LEU A 97 -1.42 -12.11 -17.09
CA LEU A 97 -0.15 -12.85 -17.17
C LEU A 97 -0.43 -14.38 -17.17
N PRO A 98 -1.07 -14.92 -18.22
CA PRO A 98 -1.33 -16.36 -18.30
C PRO A 98 -0.02 -17.15 -18.23
N GLY A 99 0.09 -18.05 -17.24
CA GLY A 99 1.28 -18.86 -16.98
C GLY A 99 2.16 -18.39 -15.81
N ALA A 100 1.92 -17.19 -15.26
CA ALA A 100 2.53 -16.77 -14.00
C ALA A 100 1.72 -17.33 -12.82
N CYS A 101 2.34 -18.09 -11.92
CA CYS A 101 1.70 -18.54 -10.68
C CYS A 101 1.22 -17.30 -9.90
N ALA A 102 -0.10 -17.08 -9.84
CA ALA A 102 -0.67 -16.07 -8.97
C ALA A 102 -0.53 -16.55 -7.51
N PRO A 103 -0.14 -15.67 -6.56
CA PRO A 103 -0.30 -16.00 -5.16
C PRO A 103 -1.79 -16.28 -4.90
N ALA A 104 -2.07 -17.41 -4.28
CA ALA A 104 -3.44 -17.83 -4.01
C ALA A 104 -4.13 -16.72 -3.18
N PRO A 105 -5.36 -16.29 -3.54
CA PRO A 105 -6.14 -15.49 -2.63
C PRO A 105 -6.30 -16.26 -1.31
N ALA A 106 -6.18 -15.58 -0.18
CA ALA A 106 -6.40 -16.18 1.14
C ALA A 106 -7.71 -16.97 1.11
N ALA A 107 -7.60 -18.29 1.32
CA ALA A 107 -8.72 -19.20 1.15
C ALA A 107 -9.88 -18.78 2.06
N LYS A 108 -11.00 -18.39 1.45
CA LYS A 108 -12.29 -18.54 2.12
C LYS A 108 -12.61 -20.03 2.09
N GLU A 109 -12.78 -20.65 3.25
CA GLU A 109 -13.26 -22.02 3.36
C GLU A 109 -14.66 -22.10 2.75
N GLU A 110 -14.78 -22.67 1.55
CA GLU A 110 -16.05 -23.19 1.03
C GLU A 110 -15.83 -24.55 0.34
N ALA A 111 -16.68 -25.50 0.78
CA ALA A 111 -17.03 -26.88 0.40
C ALA A 111 -16.50 -27.55 -0.91
N PRO A 112 -16.47 -28.90 -1.00
CA PRO A 112 -15.59 -29.65 -1.91
C PRO A 112 -15.98 -29.51 -3.39
N ALA A 113 -14.96 -29.35 -4.23
CA ALA A 113 -15.09 -29.26 -5.67
C ALA A 113 -15.56 -30.58 -6.29
N ALA A 114 -16.68 -30.52 -7.01
CA ALA A 114 -17.10 -31.54 -7.94
C ALA A 114 -16.13 -31.60 -9.14
N SER A 115 -15.93 -32.83 -9.63
CA SER A 115 -14.98 -33.27 -10.65
C SER A 115 -14.84 -32.37 -11.87
N CYS A 116 -13.59 -32.03 -12.24
CA CYS A 116 -13.29 -31.50 -13.57
C CYS A 116 -12.12 -32.26 -14.22
N CYS A 117 -12.47 -33.02 -15.26
CA CYS A 117 -11.71 -33.46 -16.43
C CYS A 117 -10.50 -34.41 -16.27
N THR A 118 -10.71 -35.63 -16.78
CA THR A 118 -9.68 -36.63 -17.09
C THR A 118 -9.01 -36.32 -18.44
N PRO A 119 -7.68 -36.51 -18.60
CA PRO A 119 -7.01 -36.29 -19.88
C PRO A 119 -7.50 -37.27 -20.96
N GLY A 120 -8.14 -36.75 -22.02
CA GLY A 120 -8.61 -37.55 -23.17
C GLY A 120 -9.87 -37.03 -23.87
N SER A 121 -10.63 -36.11 -23.27
CA SER A 121 -11.82 -35.55 -23.90
C SER A 121 -11.48 -34.39 -24.84
N LYS A 122 -11.61 -34.62 -26.16
CA LYS A 122 -11.68 -33.56 -27.18
C LYS A 122 -12.94 -32.72 -26.92
N CYS A 123 -12.79 -31.52 -26.38
CA CYS A 123 -13.78 -30.44 -26.54
C CYS A 123 -13.05 -29.23 -27.11
N CYS A 124 -13.66 -28.66 -28.16
CA CYS A 124 -13.18 -27.53 -28.94
C CYS A 124 -13.28 -26.23 -28.14
#